data_AF-A0A379WGW9-F1
#
_entry.id   AF-A0A379WGW9-F1
#
_cell.length_a   1.000
_cell.length_b   1.000
_cell.length_c   1.000
_cell.angle_alpha   90.00
_cell.angle_beta   90.00
_cell.angle_gamma   90.00
#
_symmetry.space_group_name_H-M   'P 1'
#
loop_
_entity.id
_entity.type
_entity.pdbx_description
1 polymer ?
#
loop_
_entity_poly.entity_id
_entity_poly.type
_entity_poly.pdbx_seq_one_letter_code
_entity_poly.pdbx_strand_id
1 'polypeptide(L)'
;MDKANAAAPANHTHVWNQVTGVPDGTLTQKGIVKLNSATDSTSTTEAATPSAVKAAYDKASAAAPAGHTHSWGQITGTPDGTLTQKGIVKLNSATDSTSTTEAATPSAVKAAYDLANGKAAGSHKHAWGDITDVPDGTTAQKGIVKLNSATNSTSTTEAATPSAVKAAYDLAKSKTSATNIYTRTQSDARYVQNVMLGAEVQAPTMAPAGCVITFVDGGDKMECVRYKPLQININGFWRTISG
;
A
#
# COMPACT_ATOMS: atom_id res chain seq x y z
N MET A 1 -52.23 -86.88 -89.58
CA MET A 1 -52.27 -87.08 -88.12
C MET A 1 -51.56 -85.89 -87.48
N ASP A 2 -52.29 -84.79 -87.35
CA ASP A 2 -51.80 -83.59 -86.68
C ASP A 2 -51.69 -83.88 -85.18
N LYS A 3 -50.47 -84.03 -84.69
CA LYS A 3 -50.21 -83.99 -83.24
C LYS A 3 -50.29 -82.52 -82.83
N ALA A 4 -51.50 -82.07 -82.49
CA ALA A 4 -51.69 -80.81 -81.79
C ALA A 4 -50.81 -80.83 -80.53
N ASN A 5 -49.77 -80.01 -80.54
CA ASN A 5 -48.91 -79.76 -79.40
C ASN A 5 -49.73 -78.99 -78.36
N ALA A 6 -50.47 -79.72 -77.52
CA ALA A 6 -51.23 -79.14 -76.42
C ALA A 6 -50.25 -78.34 -75.57
N ALA A 7 -50.41 -77.01 -75.60
CA ALA A 7 -49.58 -76.10 -74.83
C ALA A 7 -49.65 -76.53 -73.36
N ALA A 8 -48.47 -76.79 -72.77
CA ALA A 8 -48.38 -77.13 -71.36
C ALA A 8 -49.10 -76.04 -70.53
N PRO A 9 -49.78 -76.40 -69.43
CA PRO A 9 -50.48 -75.44 -68.59
C PRO A 9 -49.53 -74.32 -68.18
N ALA A 10 -49.99 -73.06 -68.32
CA ALA A 10 -49.17 -71.87 -68.10
C ALA A 10 -48.55 -71.78 -66.69
N ASN A 11 -49.11 -72.52 -65.72
CA ASN A 11 -48.51 -72.78 -64.42
C ASN A 11 -48.44 -74.28 -64.18
N HIS A 12 -47.23 -74.77 -63.87
CA HIS A 12 -46.99 -76.12 -63.40
C HIS A 12 -45.97 -76.07 -62.27
N THR A 13 -45.96 -77.10 -61.42
CA THR A 13 -44.98 -77.26 -60.35
C THR A 13 -44.03 -78.39 -60.71
N HIS A 14 -42.76 -78.20 -60.38
CA HIS A 14 -41.76 -79.27 -60.42
C HIS A 14 -41.46 -79.73 -59.00
N VAL A 15 -41.35 -81.04 -58.82
CA VAL A 15 -40.72 -81.58 -57.62
C VAL A 15 -39.20 -81.34 -57.72
N TRP A 16 -38.55 -81.07 -56.59
CA TRP A 16 -37.14 -80.63 -56.56
C TRP A 16 -36.19 -81.54 -57.34
N ASN A 17 -36.42 -82.86 -57.30
CA ASN A 17 -35.59 -83.85 -58.00
C ASN A 17 -35.74 -83.84 -59.54
N GLN A 18 -36.71 -83.11 -60.09
CA GLN A 18 -36.88 -82.91 -61.54
C GLN A 18 -36.18 -81.62 -62.04
N VAL A 19 -35.73 -80.75 -61.13
CA VAL A 19 -34.99 -79.53 -61.47
C VAL A 19 -33.51 -79.89 -61.61
N THR A 20 -33.00 -79.91 -62.84
CA THR A 20 -31.60 -80.25 -63.16
C THR A 20 -30.93 -79.16 -63.98
N GLY A 21 -29.61 -79.01 -63.88
CA GLY A 21 -28.83 -78.03 -64.66
C GLY A 21 -28.77 -76.60 -64.08
N VAL A 22 -29.28 -76.36 -62.87
CA VAL A 22 -29.10 -75.07 -62.18
C VAL A 22 -27.69 -75.03 -61.54
N PRO A 23 -26.84 -74.05 -61.86
CA PRO A 23 -25.48 -73.96 -61.31
C PRO A 23 -25.50 -73.50 -59.85
N ASP A 24 -24.37 -73.64 -59.16
CA ASP A 24 -24.14 -73.05 -57.85
C ASP A 24 -24.07 -71.52 -57.93
N GLY A 25 -24.54 -70.84 -56.90
CA GLY A 25 -24.42 -69.39 -56.79
C GLY A 25 -22.97 -68.98 -56.55
N THR A 26 -22.47 -68.03 -57.32
CA THR A 26 -21.15 -67.42 -57.16
C THR A 26 -21.27 -65.89 -57.16
N LEU A 27 -20.15 -65.19 -56.94
CA LEU A 27 -20.13 -63.72 -57.01
C LEU A 27 -20.45 -63.16 -58.41
N THR A 28 -20.35 -63.99 -59.46
CA THR A 28 -20.56 -63.58 -60.86
C THR A 28 -21.65 -64.38 -61.59
N GLN A 29 -22.18 -65.45 -60.98
CA GLN A 29 -23.19 -66.32 -61.58
C GLN A 29 -24.32 -66.58 -60.58
N LYS A 30 -25.57 -66.38 -61.03
CA LYS A 30 -26.76 -66.73 -60.23
C LYS A 30 -26.88 -68.25 -60.16
N GLY A 31 -27.30 -68.77 -59.00
CA GLY A 31 -27.41 -70.20 -58.77
C GLY A 31 -28.00 -70.54 -57.40
N ILE A 32 -27.98 -71.82 -57.03
CA ILE A 32 -28.43 -72.32 -55.73
C ILE A 32 -27.25 -72.25 -54.74
N VAL A 33 -27.50 -71.87 -53.49
CA VAL A 33 -26.48 -71.79 -52.44
C VAL A 33 -26.96 -72.55 -51.20
N LYS A 34 -26.05 -73.33 -50.59
CA LYS A 34 -26.32 -74.02 -49.33
C LYS A 34 -26.20 -73.03 -48.17
N LEU A 35 -27.17 -73.04 -47.27
CA LEU A 35 -27.15 -72.18 -46.07
C LEU A 35 -26.32 -72.82 -44.95
N ASN A 36 -25.58 -71.98 -44.21
CA ASN A 36 -24.77 -72.39 -43.07
C ASN A 36 -25.01 -71.45 -41.88
N SER A 37 -25.16 -72.01 -40.68
CA SER A 37 -25.38 -71.28 -39.42
C SER A 37 -24.19 -71.27 -38.47
N ALA A 38 -23.01 -71.74 -38.89
CA ALA A 38 -21.78 -71.66 -38.11
C ALA A 38 -21.20 -70.23 -38.09
N THR A 39 -20.62 -69.82 -36.96
CA THR A 39 -20.01 -68.48 -36.78
C THR A 39 -18.50 -68.44 -37.08
N ASP A 40 -17.92 -69.59 -37.38
CA ASP A 40 -16.49 -69.83 -37.61
C ASP A 40 -16.23 -70.49 -38.98
N SER A 41 -17.27 -70.59 -39.82
CA SER A 41 -17.14 -71.14 -41.16
C SER A 41 -16.22 -70.28 -42.02
N THR A 42 -15.26 -70.93 -42.69
CA THR A 42 -14.40 -70.31 -43.71
C THR A 42 -14.88 -70.64 -45.13
N SER A 43 -16.04 -71.26 -45.28
CA SER A 43 -16.58 -71.64 -46.59
C SER A 43 -16.92 -70.41 -47.42
N THR A 44 -16.46 -70.39 -48.66
CA THR A 44 -16.79 -69.35 -49.66
C THR A 44 -17.94 -69.77 -50.59
N THR A 45 -18.52 -70.96 -50.38
CA THR A 45 -19.57 -71.55 -51.24
C THR A 45 -20.91 -71.72 -50.51
N GLU A 46 -20.98 -71.35 -49.24
CA GLU A 46 -22.20 -71.39 -48.42
C GLU A 46 -22.59 -69.96 -48.00
N ALA A 47 -23.90 -69.71 -47.91
CA ALA A 47 -24.41 -68.43 -47.43
C ALA A 47 -24.70 -68.48 -45.93
N ALA A 48 -24.25 -67.46 -45.21
CA ALA A 48 -24.54 -67.32 -43.78
C ALA A 48 -26.03 -67.08 -43.55
N THR A 49 -26.60 -67.77 -42.56
CA THR A 49 -27.97 -67.50 -42.10
C THR A 49 -28.03 -66.24 -41.24
N PRO A 50 -29.20 -65.58 -41.11
CA PRO A 50 -29.38 -64.48 -40.16
C PRO A 50 -29.01 -64.86 -38.71
N SER A 51 -29.17 -66.12 -38.32
CA SER A 51 -28.79 -66.61 -36.99
C SER A 51 -27.26 -66.64 -36.80
N ALA A 52 -26.48 -67.07 -37.81
CA ALA A 52 -25.02 -66.97 -37.77
C ALA A 52 -24.54 -65.52 -37.65
N VAL A 53 -25.11 -64.62 -38.45
CA VAL A 53 -24.74 -63.19 -38.43
C VAL A 53 -25.06 -62.57 -37.07
N LYS A 54 -26.25 -62.84 -36.52
CA LYS A 54 -26.64 -62.34 -35.20
C LYS A 54 -25.73 -62.88 -34.10
N ALA A 55 -25.41 -64.18 -34.13
CA ALA A 55 -24.55 -64.80 -33.12
C ALA A 55 -23.11 -64.25 -33.17
N ALA A 56 -22.56 -63.99 -34.37
CA ALA A 56 -21.26 -63.36 -34.52
C ALA A 56 -21.25 -61.91 -33.99
N TYR A 57 -22.30 -61.15 -34.30
CA TYR A 57 -22.47 -59.79 -33.80
C TYR A 57 -22.60 -59.74 -32.27
N ASP A 58 -23.44 -60.59 -31.69
CA ASP A 58 -23.64 -60.66 -30.24
C ASP A 58 -22.34 -61.06 -29.53
N LYS A 59 -21.56 -62.00 -30.09
CA LYS A 59 -20.22 -62.36 -29.59
C LYS A 59 -19.24 -61.19 -29.65
N ALA A 60 -19.19 -60.46 -30.77
CA ALA A 60 -18.32 -59.29 -30.90
C ALA A 60 -18.71 -58.16 -29.94
N SER A 61 -20.02 -57.93 -29.79
CA SER A 61 -20.55 -56.93 -28.85
C SER A 61 -20.31 -57.30 -27.39
N ALA A 62 -20.34 -58.60 -27.05
CA ALA A 62 -20.02 -59.08 -25.70
C ALA A 62 -18.50 -59.08 -25.43
N ALA A 63 -17.68 -59.29 -26.46
CA ALA A 63 -16.23 -59.26 -26.36
C ALA A 63 -15.66 -57.83 -26.32
N ALA A 64 -16.38 -56.84 -26.84
CA ALA A 64 -16.01 -55.45 -26.74
C ALA A 64 -16.06 -55.00 -25.26
N PRO A 65 -14.94 -54.58 -24.65
CA PRO A 65 -14.96 -54.05 -23.29
C PRO A 65 -15.84 -52.80 -23.26
N ALA A 66 -16.79 -52.72 -22.32
CA ALA A 66 -17.58 -51.49 -22.09
C ALA A 66 -16.69 -50.30 -21.67
N GLY A 67 -15.47 -50.57 -21.21
CA GLY A 67 -14.40 -49.60 -21.05
C GLY A 67 -13.04 -50.29 -21.17
N HIS A 68 -12.08 -49.59 -21.75
CA HIS A 68 -10.68 -50.01 -21.79
C HIS A 68 -9.79 -48.95 -21.15
N THR A 69 -8.60 -49.35 -20.71
CA THR A 69 -7.59 -48.46 -20.15
C THR A 69 -6.38 -48.40 -21.05
N HIS A 70 -5.78 -47.22 -21.19
CA HIS A 70 -4.46 -47.06 -21.79
C HIS A 70 -3.41 -46.91 -20.70
N SER A 71 -2.28 -47.59 -20.86
CA SER A 71 -1.08 -47.26 -20.08
C SER A 71 -0.55 -45.91 -20.54
N TRP A 72 0.10 -45.15 -19.65
CA TRP A 72 0.62 -43.82 -19.97
C TRP A 72 1.51 -43.81 -21.23
N GLY A 73 2.36 -44.82 -21.41
CA GLY A 73 3.22 -44.95 -22.60
C GLY A 73 2.47 -45.18 -23.92
N GLN A 74 1.19 -45.54 -23.90
CA GLN A 74 0.33 -45.66 -25.09
C GLN A 74 -0.34 -44.33 -25.45
N ILE A 75 -0.30 -43.33 -24.57
CA ILE A 75 -0.81 -41.98 -24.83
C ILE A 75 0.30 -41.23 -25.57
N THR A 76 0.36 -41.41 -26.88
CA THR A 76 1.32 -40.73 -27.76
C THR A 76 0.65 -39.61 -28.54
N GLY A 77 1.36 -38.51 -28.80
CA GLY A 77 0.86 -37.41 -29.64
C GLY A 77 -0.05 -36.41 -28.92
N THR A 78 -0.21 -36.50 -27.60
CA THR A 78 -0.80 -35.41 -26.80
C THR A 78 0.30 -34.41 -26.45
N PRO A 79 0.20 -33.14 -26.85
CA PRO A 79 1.21 -32.14 -26.53
C PRO A 79 1.18 -31.74 -25.05
N ASP A 80 2.24 -31.11 -24.58
CA ASP A 80 2.26 -30.47 -23.27
C ASP A 80 1.32 -29.26 -23.26
N GLY A 81 0.71 -28.99 -22.10
CA GLY A 81 -0.10 -27.80 -21.91
C GLY A 81 0.78 -26.55 -21.89
N THR A 82 0.40 -25.55 -22.68
CA THR A 82 1.04 -24.22 -22.70
C THR A 82 -0.02 -23.12 -22.58
N LEU A 83 0.41 -21.87 -22.53
CA LEU A 83 -0.52 -20.73 -22.51
C LEU A 83 -1.35 -20.59 -23.80
N THR A 84 -0.92 -21.23 -24.90
CA THR A 84 -1.58 -21.14 -26.21
C THR A 84 -2.03 -22.48 -26.78
N GLN A 85 -1.58 -23.60 -26.19
CA GLN A 85 -1.90 -24.96 -26.62
C GLN A 85 -2.45 -25.77 -25.45
N LYS A 86 -3.63 -26.39 -25.66
CA LYS A 86 -4.16 -27.36 -24.70
C LYS A 86 -3.30 -28.62 -24.71
N GLY A 87 -3.07 -29.21 -23.54
CA GLY A 87 -2.22 -30.38 -23.39
C GLY A 87 -2.21 -30.90 -21.96
N ILE A 88 -1.30 -31.83 -21.66
CA ILE A 88 -1.12 -32.39 -20.31
C ILE A 88 -0.04 -31.60 -19.56
N VAL A 89 -0.21 -31.44 -18.25
CA VAL A 89 0.73 -30.72 -17.38
C VAL A 89 1.04 -31.56 -16.16
N LYS A 90 2.31 -31.61 -15.77
CA LYS A 90 2.75 -32.27 -14.53
C LYS A 90 2.49 -31.34 -13.34
N LEU A 91 1.94 -31.89 -12.25
CA LEU A 91 1.69 -31.12 -11.03
C LEU A 91 2.95 -31.03 -10.16
N ASN A 92 3.14 -29.89 -9.51
CA ASN A 92 4.24 -29.63 -8.58
C ASN A 92 3.72 -28.94 -7.30
N SER A 93 4.20 -29.39 -6.14
CA SER A 93 3.81 -28.85 -4.83
C SER A 93 4.90 -28.01 -4.14
N ALA A 94 6.02 -27.74 -4.81
CA ALA A 94 7.05 -26.83 -4.31
C ALA A 94 6.55 -25.36 -4.33
N THR A 95 6.96 -24.57 -3.34
CA THR A 95 6.57 -23.14 -3.21
C THR A 95 7.59 -22.18 -3.80
N ASP A 96 8.76 -22.68 -4.18
CA ASP A 96 9.91 -21.99 -4.75
C ASP A 96 10.26 -22.49 -6.16
N SER A 97 9.37 -23.29 -6.78
CA SER A 97 9.58 -23.79 -8.13
C SER A 97 9.64 -22.66 -9.15
N THR A 98 10.65 -22.71 -10.01
CA THR A 98 10.79 -21.80 -11.16
C THR A 98 10.29 -22.43 -12.47
N SER A 99 9.68 -23.62 -12.41
CA SER A 99 9.20 -24.32 -13.60
C SER A 99 8.07 -23.55 -14.28
N THR A 100 8.17 -23.40 -15.60
CA THR A 100 7.12 -22.81 -16.45
C THR A 100 6.27 -23.87 -17.17
N THR A 101 6.55 -25.17 -16.94
CA THR A 101 5.88 -26.31 -17.60
C THR A 101 5.12 -27.20 -16.63
N GLU A 102 5.16 -26.89 -15.34
CA GLU A 102 4.43 -27.60 -14.30
C GLU A 102 3.35 -26.69 -13.69
N ALA A 103 2.25 -27.28 -13.26
CA ALA A 103 1.18 -26.55 -12.58
C ALA A 103 1.30 -26.68 -11.07
N ALA A 104 1.17 -25.57 -10.36
CA ALA A 104 1.15 -25.56 -8.90
C ALA A 104 -0.08 -26.30 -8.36
N THR A 105 0.11 -27.14 -7.35
CA THR A 105 -1.02 -27.74 -6.64
C THR A 105 -1.69 -26.73 -5.70
N PRO A 106 -2.97 -26.93 -5.33
CA PRO A 106 -3.62 -26.11 -4.30
C PRO A 106 -2.83 -26.04 -2.99
N SER A 107 -2.08 -27.10 -2.65
CA SER A 107 -1.23 -27.12 -1.46
C SER A 107 -0.05 -26.14 -1.54
N ALA A 108 0.63 -26.04 -2.69
CA ALA A 108 1.69 -25.06 -2.90
C ALA A 108 1.14 -23.63 -2.86
N VAL A 109 0.01 -23.39 -3.53
CA VAL A 109 -0.64 -22.07 -3.55
C VAL A 109 -1.03 -21.64 -2.14
N LYS A 110 -1.62 -22.55 -1.35
CA LYS A 110 -1.99 -22.26 0.04
C LYS A 110 -0.76 -21.98 0.92
N ALA A 111 0.30 -22.78 0.81
CA ALA A 111 1.51 -22.57 1.59
C ALA A 111 2.20 -21.24 1.26
N ALA A 112 2.28 -20.87 -0.03
CA ALA A 112 2.81 -19.58 -0.46
C ALA A 112 1.94 -18.42 0.04
N TYR A 113 0.62 -18.56 -0.01
CA TYR A 113 -0.32 -17.56 0.50
C TYR A 113 -0.20 -17.37 2.02
N ASP A 114 -0.19 -18.46 2.78
CA ASP A 114 -0.05 -18.42 4.25
C ASP A 114 1.29 -17.80 4.64
N LEU A 115 2.38 -18.12 3.93
CA LEU A 115 3.70 -17.51 4.14
C LEU A 115 3.65 -16.00 3.87
N ALA A 116 3.08 -15.57 2.76
CA ALA A 116 2.94 -14.16 2.41
C ALA A 116 2.11 -13.41 3.46
N ASN A 117 0.98 -13.98 3.89
CA ASN A 117 0.11 -13.39 4.90
C ASN A 117 0.79 -13.34 6.28
N GLY A 118 1.60 -14.35 6.63
CA GLY A 118 2.39 -14.36 7.87
C GLY A 118 3.54 -13.33 7.86
N LYS A 119 4.09 -13.00 6.69
CA LYS A 119 5.11 -11.95 6.53
C LYS A 119 4.52 -10.55 6.45
N ALA A 120 3.28 -10.43 5.98
CA ALA A 120 2.50 -9.19 5.99
C ALA A 120 1.98 -8.84 7.39
N ALA A 121 2.84 -8.89 8.42
CA ALA A 121 2.49 -8.34 9.70
C ALA A 121 2.15 -6.85 9.54
N GLY A 122 0.93 -6.45 9.89
CA GLY A 122 0.45 -5.06 9.78
C GLY A 122 1.27 -4.01 10.55
N SER A 123 2.24 -4.46 11.36
CA SER A 123 3.30 -3.65 11.93
C SER A 123 4.62 -4.40 11.85
N HIS A 124 5.59 -3.82 11.15
CA HIS A 124 7.00 -4.21 11.21
C HIS A 124 7.81 -3.05 11.79
N LYS A 125 8.94 -3.38 12.41
CA LYS A 125 9.87 -2.40 12.97
C LYS A 125 11.11 -2.36 12.08
N HIS A 126 11.60 -1.17 11.79
CA HIS A 126 12.93 -0.97 11.26
C HIS A 126 13.88 -0.71 12.43
N ALA A 127 15.07 -1.32 12.41
CA ALA A 127 16.13 -0.79 13.25
C ALA A 127 16.48 0.61 12.70
N TRP A 128 16.89 1.53 13.57
CA TRP A 128 17.22 2.89 13.12
C TRP A 128 18.26 2.90 12.00
N GLY A 129 19.23 1.98 12.02
CA GLY A 129 20.25 1.84 10.97
C GLY A 129 19.73 1.37 9.62
N ASP A 130 18.52 0.78 9.56
CA ASP A 130 17.88 0.34 8.30
C ASP A 130 17.11 1.48 7.62
N ILE A 131 16.94 2.61 8.32
CA ILE A 131 16.26 3.80 7.79
C ILE A 131 17.32 4.64 7.05
N THR A 132 17.50 4.36 5.76
CA THR A 132 18.38 5.15 4.88
C THR A 132 17.60 6.22 4.13
N ASP A 133 18.32 7.20 3.59
CA ASP A 133 17.78 8.21 2.65
C ASP A 133 16.67 9.11 3.21
N VAL A 134 16.53 9.18 4.54
CA VAL A 134 15.70 10.21 5.18
C VAL A 134 16.53 11.48 5.33
N PRO A 135 16.15 12.58 4.68
CA PRO A 135 16.88 13.84 4.76
C PRO A 135 16.80 14.44 6.17
N ASP A 136 17.75 15.32 6.50
CA ASP A 136 17.67 16.14 7.69
C ASP A 136 16.51 17.14 7.58
N GLY A 137 15.85 17.39 8.70
CA GLY A 137 14.77 18.38 8.78
C GLY A 137 15.34 19.80 8.65
N THR A 138 14.77 20.58 7.74
CA THR A 138 15.07 22.00 7.54
C THR A 138 13.78 22.82 7.54
N THR A 139 13.89 24.15 7.50
CA THR A 139 12.72 25.02 7.32
C THR A 139 12.07 24.90 5.94
N ALA A 140 12.76 24.31 4.96
CA ALA A 140 12.28 24.11 3.60
C ALA A 140 11.86 22.66 3.30
N GLN A 141 12.33 21.68 4.09
CA GLN A 141 12.12 20.26 3.83
C GLN A 141 11.90 19.48 5.14
N LYS A 142 10.94 18.55 5.12
CA LYS A 142 10.70 17.64 6.24
C LYS A 142 11.82 16.60 6.36
N GLY A 143 12.17 16.21 7.57
CA GLY A 143 13.24 15.26 7.83
C GLY A 143 13.43 14.93 9.32
N ILE A 144 14.52 14.24 9.65
CA ILE A 144 14.90 13.91 11.04
C ILE A 144 15.71 15.08 11.64
N VAL A 145 15.52 15.37 12.92
CA VAL A 145 16.25 16.43 13.63
C VAL A 145 16.76 15.91 14.97
N LYS A 146 18.02 16.22 15.30
CA LYS A 146 18.61 15.91 16.60
C LYS A 146 18.16 16.93 17.65
N LEU A 147 17.80 16.46 18.84
CA LEU A 147 17.36 17.33 19.95
C LEU A 147 18.54 17.82 20.80
N ASN A 148 18.47 19.07 21.26
CA ASN A 148 19.48 19.70 22.12
C ASN A 148 18.83 20.40 23.32
N SER A 149 19.45 20.29 24.51
CA SER A 149 18.99 20.90 25.76
C SER A 149 19.85 22.07 26.28
N ALA A 150 20.86 22.51 25.52
CA ALA A 150 21.64 23.69 25.86
C ALA A 150 20.84 24.99 25.61
N THR A 151 20.96 25.96 26.53
CA THR A 151 20.29 27.27 26.44
C THR A 151 21.08 28.33 25.67
N ASN A 152 22.30 27.99 25.27
CA ASN A 152 23.23 28.86 24.55
C ASN A 152 23.70 28.24 23.22
N SER A 153 22.99 27.24 22.71
CA SER A 153 23.33 26.61 21.44
C SER A 153 23.13 27.58 20.27
N THR A 154 24.09 27.61 19.35
CA THR A 154 24.00 28.35 18.08
C THR A 154 23.73 27.43 16.89
N SER A 155 23.42 26.14 17.14
CA SER A 155 23.16 25.17 16.08
C SER A 155 21.90 25.53 15.30
N THR A 156 21.98 25.44 13.98
CA THR A 156 20.84 25.59 13.07
C THR A 156 20.30 24.24 12.57
N THR A 157 20.88 23.13 13.03
CA THR A 157 20.52 21.76 12.61
C THR A 157 19.93 20.92 13.74
N GLU A 158 19.87 21.46 14.95
CA GLU A 158 19.31 20.79 16.12
C GLU A 158 18.07 21.55 16.62
N ALA A 159 17.08 20.82 17.13
CA ALA A 159 15.88 21.41 17.72
C ALA A 159 16.04 21.54 19.24
N ALA A 160 15.63 22.70 19.77
CA ALA A 160 15.62 22.94 21.21
C ALA A 160 14.56 22.06 21.90
N THR A 161 14.95 21.43 23.01
CA THR A 161 14.02 20.71 23.89
C THR A 161 13.18 21.66 24.73
N PRO A 162 11.99 21.23 25.20
CA PRO A 162 11.17 22.02 26.12
C PRO A 162 11.91 22.48 27.38
N SER A 163 12.85 21.69 27.89
CA SER A 163 13.68 22.05 29.04
C SER A 163 14.62 23.22 28.76
N ALA A 164 15.28 23.25 27.60
CA ALA A 164 16.11 24.39 27.19
C ALA A 164 15.28 25.68 27.06
N VAL A 165 14.11 25.59 26.39
CA VAL A 165 13.23 26.74 26.20
C VAL A 165 12.72 27.27 27.55
N LYS A 166 12.30 26.37 28.44
CA LYS A 166 11.87 26.73 29.80
C LYS A 166 13.01 27.42 30.58
N ALA A 167 14.21 26.86 30.57
CA ALA A 167 15.34 27.43 31.30
C ALA A 167 15.72 28.82 30.78
N ALA A 168 15.71 29.03 29.46
CA ALA A 168 15.95 30.34 28.87
C ALA A 168 14.85 31.36 29.25
N TYR A 169 13.58 30.94 29.25
CA TYR A 169 12.46 31.78 29.66
C TYR A 169 12.53 32.17 31.14
N ASP A 170 12.78 31.21 32.02
CA ASP A 170 12.91 31.45 33.46
C ASP A 170 14.08 32.39 33.77
N LEU A 171 15.21 32.23 33.06
CA LEU A 171 16.35 33.14 33.16
C LEU A 171 15.96 34.57 32.72
N ALA A 172 15.32 34.72 31.57
CA ALA A 172 14.88 36.03 31.09
C ALA A 172 13.91 36.71 32.09
N LYS A 173 12.95 35.95 32.62
CA LYS A 173 12.01 36.43 33.63
C LYS A 173 12.70 36.83 34.94
N SER A 174 13.73 36.11 35.36
CA SER A 174 14.49 36.48 36.56
C SER A 174 15.23 37.82 36.39
N LYS A 175 15.76 38.11 35.18
CA LYS A 175 16.51 39.33 34.89
C LYS A 175 15.62 40.57 34.79
N THR A 176 14.39 40.44 34.30
CA THR A 176 13.42 41.56 34.31
C THR A 176 12.99 41.94 35.73
N SER A 177 12.96 40.99 36.66
CA SER A 177 12.68 41.26 38.08
C SER A 177 13.91 41.73 38.89
N ALA A 178 15.13 41.34 38.49
CA ALA A 178 16.37 41.67 39.22
C ALA A 178 17.01 43.01 38.82
N THR A 179 16.65 43.57 37.67
CA THR A 179 17.15 44.89 37.27
C THR A 179 16.40 45.94 38.06
N ASN A 180 17.12 46.88 38.69
CA ASN A 180 16.63 48.03 39.45
C ASN A 180 15.92 49.05 38.51
N ILE A 181 15.06 48.56 37.62
CA ILE A 181 14.24 49.35 36.71
C ILE A 181 13.18 49.97 37.59
N TYR A 182 13.44 51.20 37.99
CA TYR A 182 12.41 52.00 38.61
C TYR A 182 11.20 52.02 37.70
N THR A 183 10.04 51.70 38.26
CA THR A 183 8.79 51.89 37.53
C THR A 183 8.71 53.35 37.09
N ARG A 184 7.95 53.63 36.03
CA ARG A 184 7.74 55.00 35.56
C ARG A 184 7.41 55.95 36.73
N THR A 185 6.52 55.53 37.62
CA THR A 185 6.16 56.25 38.85
C THR A 185 7.34 56.46 39.80
N GLN A 186 8.16 55.44 40.06
CA GLN A 186 9.34 55.58 40.95
C GLN A 186 10.39 56.53 40.35
N SER A 187 10.52 56.53 39.02
CA SER A 187 11.40 57.44 38.30
C SER A 187 10.87 58.88 38.36
N ASP A 188 9.60 59.09 38.04
CA ASP A 188 8.93 60.39 38.05
C ASP A 188 8.91 61.04 39.45
N ALA A 189 8.87 60.23 40.51
CA ALA A 189 8.94 60.68 41.90
C ALA A 189 10.33 61.19 42.33
N ARG A 190 11.38 61.03 41.51
CA ARG A 190 12.74 61.50 41.81
C ARG A 190 13.19 62.70 40.98
N TYR A 191 12.46 63.06 39.94
CA TYR A 191 12.78 64.24 39.13
C TYR A 191 12.22 65.51 39.75
N VAL A 192 12.90 66.63 39.51
CA VAL A 192 12.36 67.97 39.83
C VAL A 192 11.20 68.24 38.90
N GLN A 193 10.01 68.37 39.49
CA GLN A 193 8.75 68.57 38.78
C GLN A 193 8.47 70.05 38.53
N ASN A 194 8.94 70.92 39.42
CA ASN A 194 8.80 72.36 39.28
C ASN A 194 9.85 73.13 40.11
N VAL A 195 10.05 74.42 39.81
CA VAL A 195 10.95 75.31 40.54
C VAL A 195 10.22 76.63 40.84
N MET A 196 10.37 77.17 42.05
CA MET A 196 9.80 78.46 42.43
C MET A 196 10.71 79.23 43.40
N LEU A 197 10.41 80.50 43.63
CA LEU A 197 11.04 81.32 44.67
C LEU A 197 10.21 81.29 45.95
N GLY A 198 10.85 81.07 47.10
CA GLY A 198 10.22 81.09 48.42
C GLY A 198 9.90 82.50 48.93
N ALA A 199 9.65 82.62 50.24
CA ALA A 199 9.36 83.89 50.89
C ALA A 199 10.57 84.85 50.83
N GLU A 200 10.30 86.16 50.71
CA GLU A 200 11.34 87.20 50.70
C GLU A 200 11.94 87.39 52.09
N VAL A 201 13.27 87.46 52.14
CA VAL A 201 14.05 87.68 53.35
C VAL A 201 15.08 88.78 53.06
N GLN A 202 15.36 89.62 54.06
CA GLN A 202 16.36 90.69 53.98
C GLN A 202 17.64 90.29 54.70
N ALA A 203 18.80 90.52 54.07
CA ALA A 203 20.13 90.38 54.64
C ALA A 203 20.94 91.67 54.45
N PRO A 204 21.97 91.91 55.26
CA PRO A 204 22.71 93.18 55.24
C PRO A 204 23.56 93.35 53.96
N THR A 205 24.30 92.35 53.49
CA THR A 205 25.26 92.57 52.39
C THR A 205 25.31 91.45 51.34
N MET A 206 24.77 90.26 51.62
CA MET A 206 24.82 89.14 50.68
C MET A 206 23.67 88.14 50.92
N ALA A 207 23.15 87.56 49.84
CA ALA A 207 22.21 86.44 49.91
C ALA A 207 22.95 85.11 50.10
N PRO A 208 22.44 84.17 50.93
CA PRO A 208 23.02 82.84 51.06
C PRO A 208 23.01 82.04 49.75
N ALA A 209 23.87 81.04 49.65
CA ALA A 209 23.88 80.11 48.53
C ALA A 209 22.52 79.36 48.43
N GLY A 210 22.06 79.12 47.20
CA GLY A 210 20.71 78.59 46.95
C GLY A 210 19.60 79.65 46.93
N CYS A 211 19.92 80.94 47.09
CA CYS A 211 18.97 82.04 47.01
C CYS A 211 19.18 82.91 45.76
N VAL A 212 18.10 83.57 45.32
CA VAL A 212 18.12 84.58 44.24
C VAL A 212 17.87 85.95 44.88
N ILE A 213 18.75 86.91 44.59
CA ILE A 213 18.57 88.30 45.00
C ILE A 213 17.43 88.91 44.16
N THR A 214 16.40 89.41 44.84
CA THR A 214 15.23 90.02 44.21
C THR A 214 15.28 91.54 44.25
N PHE A 215 16.07 92.12 45.15
CA PHE A 215 16.27 93.56 45.26
C PHE A 215 17.61 93.90 45.92
N VAL A 216 18.26 94.95 45.43
CA VAL A 216 19.46 95.54 46.02
C VAL A 216 19.16 97.01 46.29
N ASP A 217 19.50 97.51 47.48
CA ASP A 217 19.34 98.92 47.80
C ASP A 217 20.30 99.80 46.97
N GLY A 218 19.81 100.93 46.46
CA GLY A 218 20.46 101.75 45.44
C GLY A 218 21.11 103.04 45.95
N GLY A 219 21.31 103.21 47.25
CA GLY A 219 21.96 104.37 47.86
C GLY A 219 23.50 104.41 47.67
N ASP A 220 24.16 105.44 48.22
CA ASP A 220 25.61 105.68 48.09
C ASP A 220 26.50 104.52 48.63
N LYS A 221 25.96 103.66 49.49
CA LYS A 221 26.54 102.37 49.91
C LYS A 221 25.41 101.34 50.08
N MET A 222 25.65 100.06 49.76
CA MET A 222 24.67 98.98 49.93
C MET A 222 24.39 98.70 51.42
N GLU A 223 23.16 98.97 51.89
CA GLU A 223 22.76 98.74 53.29
C GLU A 223 22.02 97.40 53.49
N CYS A 224 21.30 96.93 52.46
CA CYS A 224 20.66 95.61 52.49
C CYS A 224 20.43 95.01 51.09
N VAL A 225 20.26 93.69 51.06
CA VAL A 225 19.77 92.92 49.91
C VAL A 225 18.54 92.13 50.34
N ARG A 226 17.52 92.08 49.48
CA ARG A 226 16.38 91.17 49.65
C ARG A 226 16.53 90.01 48.69
N TYR A 227 16.27 88.80 49.18
CA TYR A 227 16.42 87.56 48.43
C TYR A 227 15.29 86.60 48.71
N LYS A 228 15.09 85.66 47.79
CA LYS A 228 14.18 84.54 47.94
C LYS A 228 14.94 83.23 47.76
N PRO A 229 14.75 82.23 48.63
CA PRO A 229 15.37 80.92 48.45
C PRO A 229 14.77 80.20 47.24
N LEU A 230 15.59 79.50 46.45
CA LEU A 230 15.08 78.60 45.41
C LEU A 230 14.44 77.38 46.05
N GLN A 231 13.26 77.01 45.57
CA GLN A 231 12.58 75.81 45.99
C GLN A 231 12.28 74.91 44.80
N ILE A 232 12.46 73.61 44.98
CA ILE A 232 12.17 72.59 43.97
C ILE A 232 11.05 71.68 44.45
N ASN A 233 10.14 71.34 43.55
CA ASN A 233 9.11 70.36 43.82
C ASN A 233 9.61 68.98 43.40
N ILE A 234 9.64 68.04 44.34
CA ILE A 234 9.92 66.64 44.06
C ILE A 234 8.81 65.82 44.71
N ASN A 235 8.15 64.99 43.91
CA ASN A 235 7.04 64.13 44.35
C ASN A 235 5.92 64.91 45.06
N GLY A 236 5.55 66.09 44.55
CA GLY A 236 4.51 66.93 45.15
C GLY A 236 4.95 67.75 46.38
N PHE A 237 6.17 67.57 46.89
CA PHE A 237 6.69 68.31 48.05
C PHE A 237 7.70 69.37 47.63
N TRP A 238 7.51 70.60 48.12
CA TRP A 238 8.47 71.69 47.94
C TRP A 238 9.62 71.59 48.95
N ARG A 239 10.85 71.70 48.45
CA ARG A 239 12.08 71.69 49.24
C ARG A 239 12.89 72.93 48.92
N THR A 240 13.34 73.63 49.95
CA THR A 240 14.29 74.74 49.80
C THR A 240 15.67 74.20 49.47
N ILE A 241 16.30 74.76 48.43
CA ILE A 241 17.71 74.52 48.12
C ILE A 241 18.54 75.31 49.14
N SER A 242 19.24 74.58 50.00
CA SER A 242 20.34 75.13 50.78
C SER A 242 21.62 74.96 49.96
N GLY A 243 22.36 76.03 49.74
CA GLY A 243 23.70 75.94 49.15
C GLY A 243 24.79 75.67 50.17
#